data_AF-A0A7S1J5V1-F1
#
_entry.id   AF-A0A7S1J5V1-F1
#
_cell.length_a   1.000
_cell.length_b   1.000
_cell.length_c   1.000
_cell.angle_alpha   90.00
_cell.angle_beta   90.00
_cell.angle_gamma   90.00
#
_symmetry.space_group_name_H-M   'P 1'
#
loop_
_entity.id
_entity.type
_entity.pdbx_description
1 polymer ?
#
loop_
_entity_poly.entity_id
_entity_poly.type
_entity_poly.pdbx_seq_one_letter_code
_entity_poly.pdbx_strand_id
1 'polypeptide(L)'
;KASDWLRKKGLASAAKKASRIAAEGAVGSYIHMGSRLGVIVELNCETDFVARGDAFKELLADVAMQIAANPSVSVVSVDDVDPEMLARERAIELGKEDLQSK
;
A
#
# COMPACT_ATOMS: atom_id res chain seq x y z
N LYS A 1 26.86 -1.10 -3.62
CA LYS A 1 27.39 -1.76 -2.39
C LYS A 1 26.92 -1.06 -1.11
N ALA A 2 27.31 0.18 -0.81
CA ALA A 2 26.88 0.86 0.43
C ALA A 2 25.38 1.22 0.46
N SER A 3 24.84 1.75 -0.66
CA SER A 3 23.41 2.05 -0.84
C SER A 3 22.53 0.82 -0.63
N ASP A 4 22.89 -0.30 -1.28
CA ASP A 4 22.12 -1.55 -1.18
C ASP A 4 22.13 -2.11 0.23
N TRP A 5 23.26 -1.98 0.92
CA TRP A 5 23.38 -2.38 2.32
C TRP A 5 22.49 -1.52 3.22
N LEU A 6 22.46 -0.19 3.03
CA LEU A 6 21.58 0.71 3.77
C LEU A 6 20.11 0.42 3.51
N ARG A 7 19.72 0.11 2.27
CA ARG A 7 18.34 -0.26 1.92
C ARG A 7 17.92 -1.54 2.62
N LYS A 8 18.77 -2.58 2.59
CA LYS A 8 18.52 -3.85 3.31
C LYS A 8 18.40 -3.62 4.82
N LYS A 9 19.29 -2.82 5.40
CA LYS A 9 19.25 -2.46 6.83
C LYS A 9 17.98 -1.69 7.19
N GLY A 10 17.55 -0.76 6.34
CA GLY A 10 16.31 0.00 6.51
C GLY A 10 15.08 -0.92 6.56
N LEU A 11 14.98 -1.86 5.63
CA LEU A 11 13.90 -2.86 5.61
C LEU A 11 13.86 -3.70 6.90
N ALA A 12 15.02 -4.16 7.37
CA ALA A 12 15.09 -4.91 8.63
C ALA A 12 14.69 -4.06 9.85
N SER A 13 15.02 -2.76 9.84
CA SER A 13 14.62 -1.81 10.89
C SER A 13 13.10 -1.57 10.88
N ALA A 14 12.50 -1.41 9.69
CA ALA A 14 11.07 -1.24 9.53
C ALA A 14 10.28 -2.46 10.03
N ALA A 15 10.71 -3.67 9.67
CA ALA A 15 10.08 -4.91 10.13
C ALA A 15 10.05 -5.02 11.67
N LYS A 16 11.11 -4.61 12.36
CA LYS A 16 11.16 -4.58 13.84
C LYS A 16 10.20 -3.56 14.47
N LYS A 17 9.74 -2.57 13.71
CA LYS A 17 8.82 -1.53 14.17
C LYS A 17 7.36 -1.82 13.82
N ALA A 18 7.08 -2.80 12.96
CA ALA A 18 5.74 -3.10 12.47
C ALA A 18 4.73 -3.47 13.57
N SER A 19 5.20 -3.99 14.71
CA SER A 19 4.33 -4.33 15.85
C SER A 19 4.06 -3.14 16.79
N ARG A 20 4.62 -1.96 16.52
CA ARG A 20 4.39 -0.76 17.34
C ARG A 20 3.03 -0.16 16.98
N ILE A 21 2.36 0.38 18.00
CA ILE A 21 1.08 1.06 17.81
C ILE A 21 1.34 2.43 17.17
N ALA A 22 0.76 2.66 15.99
CA ALA A 22 0.75 3.93 15.30
C ALA A 22 -0.66 4.52 15.38
N ALA A 23 -0.97 5.21 16.48
CA ALA A 23 -2.31 5.77 16.73
C ALA A 23 -2.46 7.23 16.27
N GLU A 24 -1.36 7.90 15.94
CA GLU A 24 -1.36 9.24 15.36
C GLU A 24 -1.29 9.16 13.83
N GLY A 25 -1.43 10.28 13.12
CA GLY A 25 -1.38 10.27 11.66
C GLY A 25 -2.02 11.49 11.03
N ALA A 26 -2.33 11.36 9.74
CA ALA A 26 -3.13 12.33 9.01
C ALA A 26 -3.98 11.65 7.93
N VAL A 27 -5.10 12.29 7.60
CA VAL A 27 -5.92 11.95 6.44
C VAL A 27 -5.54 12.89 5.30
N GLY A 28 -5.21 12.32 4.15
CA GLY A 28 -4.89 13.03 2.93
C GLY A 28 -5.93 12.77 1.86
N SER A 29 -6.05 13.68 0.91
CA SER A 29 -6.94 13.53 -0.23
C SER A 29 -6.27 13.96 -1.52
N TYR A 30 -6.55 13.25 -2.60
CA TYR A 30 -6.14 13.61 -3.95
C TYR A 30 -7.36 13.66 -4.87
N ILE A 31 -7.53 14.75 -5.61
CA ILE A 31 -8.58 14.91 -6.62
C ILE A 31 -7.87 14.96 -7.98
N HIS A 32 -8.17 13.98 -8.84
CA HIS A 32 -7.60 13.95 -10.17
C HIS A 32 -8.18 15.06 -11.05
N MET A 33 -7.43 15.46 -12.08
CA MET A 33 -7.83 16.52 -13.01
C MET A 33 -9.22 16.23 -13.61
N GLY A 34 -10.07 17.25 -13.64
CA GLY A 34 -11.47 17.14 -14.09
C GLY A 34 -12.45 16.67 -13.01
N SER A 35 -12.01 16.48 -11.76
CA SER A 35 -12.87 16.23 -10.59
C SER A 35 -13.79 15.01 -10.69
N ARG A 36 -13.38 13.98 -11.45
CA ARG A 36 -14.15 12.74 -11.65
C ARG A 36 -13.67 11.58 -10.78
N LEU A 37 -12.48 11.69 -10.20
CA LEU A 37 -11.87 10.68 -9.35
C LEU A 37 -11.26 11.39 -8.14
N GLY A 38 -11.63 10.93 -6.95
CA GLY A 38 -11.10 11.39 -5.68
C GLY A 38 -10.65 10.20 -4.85
N VAL A 39 -9.54 10.36 -4.14
CA VAL A 39 -8.99 9.38 -3.23
C VAL A 39 -8.84 10.04 -1.86
N ILE A 40 -9.21 9.32 -0.80
CA ILE A 40 -8.95 9.68 0.58
C ILE A 40 -8.13 8.54 1.20
N VAL A 41 -7.06 8.88 1.89
CA VAL A 41 -6.14 7.93 2.53
C VAL A 41 -5.88 8.38 3.96
N GLU A 42 -5.98 7.45 4.90
CA GLU A 42 -5.42 7.61 6.24
C GLU A 42 -4.01 7.01 6.26
N LEU A 43 -3.03 7.77 6.73
CA LEU A 43 -1.69 7.28 7.00
C LEU A 43 -1.38 7.50 8.47
N ASN A 44 -1.01 6.43 9.18
CA ASN A 44 -0.70 6.49 10.59
C ASN A 44 0.81 6.53 10.89
N CYS A 45 1.17 7.07 12.04
CA CYS A 45 2.51 7.11 12.60
C CYS A 45 2.47 7.08 14.14
N GLU A 46 3.63 7.00 14.78
CA GLU A 46 3.71 6.89 16.25
C GLU A 46 3.40 8.23 16.96
N THR A 47 3.66 9.39 16.35
CA THR A 47 3.52 10.71 17.01
C THR A 47 3.00 11.80 16.06
N ASP A 48 2.26 12.76 16.60
CA ASP A 48 1.73 13.91 15.86
C ASP A 48 2.83 14.80 15.25
N PHE A 49 3.99 14.87 15.91
CA PHE A 49 5.17 15.57 15.39
C PHE A 49 5.62 15.04 14.03
N VAL A 50 5.57 13.72 13.83
CA VAL A 50 5.89 13.10 12.53
C VAL A 50 4.83 13.46 11.50
N ALA A 51 3.55 13.36 11.85
CA ALA A 51 2.43 13.66 10.94
C ALA A 51 2.46 15.10 10.40
N ARG A 52 3.01 16.05 11.16
CA ARG A 52 3.13 17.46 10.76
C ARG A 52 4.35 17.75 9.89
N GLY A 53 5.28 16.81 9.75
CA GLY A 53 6.51 16.98 8.97
C GLY A 53 6.27 16.93 7.45
N ASP A 54 7.07 17.67 6.70
CA ASP A 54 6.89 17.80 5.24
C ASP A 54 7.08 16.46 4.52
N ALA A 55 8.06 15.66 4.93
CA ALA A 55 8.29 14.33 4.36
C ALA A 55 7.10 13.37 4.56
N PHE A 56 6.36 13.50 5.68
CA PHE A 56 5.16 12.68 5.92
C PHE A 56 4.00 13.14 5.04
N LYS A 57 3.81 14.45 4.90
CA LYS A 57 2.78 15.03 4.03
C LYS A 57 3.03 14.70 2.56
N GLU A 58 4.28 14.74 2.11
CA GLU A 58 4.69 14.34 0.77
C GLU A 58 4.38 12.87 0.52
N LEU A 59 4.79 11.97 1.44
CA LEU A 59 4.45 10.55 1.35
C LEU A 59 2.94 10.30 1.27
N LEU A 60 2.16 10.98 2.10
CA LEU A 60 0.70 10.86 2.10
C LEU A 60 0.08 11.31 0.76
N ALA A 61 0.57 12.41 0.19
CA ALA A 61 0.13 12.88 -1.12
C ALA A 61 0.50 11.90 -2.24
N ASP A 62 1.72 11.36 -2.21
CA ASP A 62 2.21 10.39 -3.20
C ASP A 62 1.41 9.08 -3.14
N VAL A 63 1.11 8.58 -1.95
CA VAL A 63 0.27 7.38 -1.77
C VAL A 63 -1.13 7.61 -2.34
N ALA A 64 -1.75 8.75 -2.03
CA ALA A 64 -3.09 9.08 -2.55
C ALA A 64 -3.09 9.19 -4.09
N MET A 65 -2.06 9.79 -4.68
CA MET A 65 -1.89 9.88 -6.14
C MET A 65 -1.65 8.49 -6.77
N GLN A 66 -0.85 7.64 -6.13
CA GLN A 66 -0.57 6.28 -6.61
C GLN A 66 -1.83 5.41 -6.63
N ILE A 67 -2.67 5.52 -5.60
CA ILE A 67 -3.97 4.83 -5.56
C ILE A 67 -4.87 5.34 -6.70
N ALA A 68 -4.91 6.65 -6.94
CA ALA A 68 -5.67 7.21 -8.06
C ALA A 68 -5.17 6.70 -9.43
N ALA A 69 -3.86 6.50 -9.56
CA ALA A 69 -3.25 5.98 -10.79
C ALA A 69 -3.49 4.47 -11.00
N ASN A 70 -3.80 3.72 -9.94
CA ASN A 70 -4.10 2.29 -10.03
C ASN A 70 -5.44 1.94 -9.36
N PRO A 71 -6.58 2.17 -10.05
CA PRO A 71 -7.91 1.90 -9.50
C PRO A 71 -8.22 0.41 -9.32
N SER A 72 -7.34 -0.50 -9.75
CA SER A 72 -7.53 -1.95 -9.57
C SER A 72 -7.17 -2.45 -8.17
N VAL A 73 -6.46 -1.63 -7.38
CA VAL A 73 -6.12 -1.96 -5.99
C VAL A 73 -7.39 -1.92 -5.14
N SER A 74 -7.80 -3.08 -4.63
CA SER A 74 -9.02 -3.24 -3.83
C SER A 74 -8.76 -3.40 -2.33
N VAL A 75 -7.51 -3.68 -1.94
CA VAL A 75 -7.12 -4.01 -0.57
C VAL A 75 -5.80 -3.33 -0.18
N VAL A 76 -5.59 -3.11 1.12
CA VAL A 76 -4.38 -2.45 1.65
C VAL A 76 -3.25 -3.44 1.86
N SER A 77 -3.55 -4.63 2.39
CA SER A 77 -2.60 -5.71 2.59
C SER A 77 -3.03 -6.99 1.87
N VAL A 78 -2.08 -7.91 1.70
CA VAL A 78 -2.34 -9.24 1.11
C VAL A 78 -3.26 -10.07 2.01
N ASP A 79 -3.22 -9.81 3.32
CA ASP A 79 -4.04 -10.54 4.30
C ASP A 79 -5.51 -10.10 4.27
N ASP A 80 -5.81 -8.92 3.71
CA ASP A 80 -7.17 -8.39 3.54
C ASP A 80 -7.88 -8.95 2.29
N VAL A 81 -7.19 -9.78 1.51
CA VAL A 81 -7.77 -10.40 0.31
C VAL A 81 -8.86 -11.40 0.73
N ASP A 82 -10.06 -11.25 0.17
CA ASP A 82 -11.16 -12.18 0.37
C ASP A 82 -10.73 -13.63 0.04
N PRO A 83 -10.83 -14.57 1.00
CA PRO A 83 -10.49 -15.97 0.78
C PRO A 83 -11.23 -16.61 -0.40
N GLU A 84 -12.47 -16.21 -0.67
CA GLU A 84 -13.25 -16.73 -1.80
C GLU A 84 -12.67 -16.26 -3.14
N MET A 85 -12.31 -14.97 -3.23
CA MET A 85 -11.64 -14.42 -4.40
C MET A 85 -10.30 -15.12 -4.64
N LEU A 86 -9.49 -15.30 -3.59
CA LEU A 86 -8.21 -15.98 -3.68
C LEU A 86 -8.36 -17.43 -4.15
N ALA A 87 -9.33 -18.18 -3.61
CA ALA A 87 -9.59 -19.56 -4.00
C ALA A 87 -10.03 -19.65 -5.47
N ARG A 88 -10.90 -18.73 -5.90
CA ARG A 88 -11.34 -18.61 -7.29
C ARG A 88 -10.17 -18.35 -8.24
N GLU A 89 -9.34 -17.35 -7.96
CA GLU A 89 -8.19 -17.01 -8.80
C GLU A 89 -7.16 -18.15 -8.86
N ARG A 90 -6.94 -18.86 -7.74
CA ARG A 90 -6.09 -20.07 -7.73
C ARG A 90 -6.64 -21.19 -8.62
N ALA A 91 -7.95 -21.41 -8.59
CA ALA A 91 -8.58 -22.42 -9.44
C ALA A 91 -8.47 -22.06 -10.93
N ILE A 92 -8.60 -20.78 -11.27
CA ILE A 92 -8.41 -20.28 -12.65
C ILE A 92 -6.97 -20.52 -13.11
N GLU A 93 -5.96 -20.18 -12.29
CA GLU A 93 -4.56 -20.35 -12.69
C GLU A 93 -4.18 -21.83 -12.86
N LEU A 94 -4.68 -22.74 -12.01
CA LEU A 94 -4.45 -24.17 -12.16
C LEU A 94 -5.09 -24.73 -13.44
N GLY A 95 -6.30 -24.28 -13.79
CA GLY A 95 -6.99 -24.72 -15.02
C GLY A 95 -6.33 -24.24 -16.33
N LYS A 96 -5.36 -23.32 -16.25
CA LYS A 96 -4.60 -22.86 -17.42
C LYS A 96 -3.68 -23.95 -17.97
N GLU A 97 -3.10 -24.79 -17.11
CA GLU A 97 -2.26 -25.92 -17.53
C GLU A 97 -3.08 -26.95 -18.33
N ASP A 98 -4.34 -27.16 -17.93
CA ASP A 98 -5.28 -28.04 -18.63
C ASP A 98 -5.67 -27.52 -20.03
N LEU A 99 -5.61 -26.20 -20.25
CA LEU A 99 -5.87 -25.57 -21.54
C LEU A 99 -4.64 -25.57 -22.45
N GLN A 100 -3.43 -25.55 -21.91
CA GLN A 100 -2.19 -25.60 -22.69
C GLN A 100 -1.84 -27.00 -23.22
N SER A 101 -2.40 -28.04 -22.62
CA SER A 101 -2.21 -29.44 -23.04
C SER A 101 -3.20 -29.91 -24.12
N LYS A 102 -4.11 -29.04 -24.57
CA LYS A 102 -5.05 -29.26 -25.68
C LYS A 102 -4.61 -28.49 -26.93
#